data_AF-A0A7S1SWC4-F1
#
_entry.id   AF-A0A7S1SWC4-F1
#
_cell.length_a   1.000
_cell.length_b   1.000
_cell.length_c   1.000
_cell.angle_alpha   90.00
_cell.angle_beta   90.00
_cell.angle_gamma   90.00
#
_symmetry.space_group_name_H-M   'P 1'
#
loop_
_entity.id
_entity.type
_entity.pdbx_description
1 polymer ?
#
loop_
_entity_poly.entity_id
_entity_poly.type
_entity_poly.pdbx_seq_one_letter_code
_entity_poly.pdbx_strand_id
1 'polypeptide(L)'
;VGTSEQSGPSNISTGMTPSTGLQPSLRISDMMGCQPVAAGRFTRASPTAPVRRVPMNYGRLPAVTLNGALRSNTACYSAFPGCFNTPPSPRALSSFRSHRRITAGSPPATAAAQGLEWGNCESLRVDAQLLNIRRVVLDSLRKGVEDLKEEDIPEPFRVSEWHEAEAGEGATRLHVECRVFSSSVFCRIPSALICVEGGFQAFLVCAEPREEFELPIFGAEVVSRGGKVTVAFMDCSPVNEAHSLPDELKQQLLQHQSQHGLESMPIRKTPQEFQEVFSDVCVVKMPKDESIEDFVSYVGDALKDYLSLASTAAPVKSSAARESLAAAQRKYMNLGLSNAEKKVVPVMRTCASPERTERFLKWFWLNQFGSEKEGETQ
;
A
#
# COMPACT_ATOMS: atom_id res chain seq x y z
N VAL A 1 5.74 -32.53 -74.57
CA VAL A 1 7.05 -32.15 -74.01
C VAL A 1 6.82 -31.85 -72.54
N GLY A 2 7.18 -32.64 -71.53
CA GLY A 2 7.80 -33.95 -71.38
C GLY A 2 7.88 -34.21 -69.86
N THR A 3 7.51 -35.43 -69.45
CA THR A 3 7.94 -36.23 -68.25
C THR A 3 7.82 -35.60 -66.84
N SER A 4 7.00 -36.06 -65.89
CA SER A 4 6.90 -37.38 -65.19
C SER A 4 8.07 -37.71 -64.26
N GLU A 5 7.78 -37.96 -62.96
CA GLU A 5 8.25 -39.07 -62.09
C GLU A 5 8.08 -38.70 -60.59
N GLN A 6 7.19 -39.34 -59.83
CA GLN A 6 7.35 -40.58 -59.03
C GLN A 6 8.18 -40.36 -57.74
N SER A 7 7.57 -40.35 -56.54
CA SER A 7 7.12 -41.48 -55.70
C SER A 7 8.26 -42.35 -55.15
N GLY A 8 8.35 -42.44 -53.82
CA GLY A 8 9.14 -43.45 -53.11
C GLY A 8 8.91 -43.43 -51.59
N PRO A 9 8.22 -44.44 -51.02
CA PRO A 9 8.12 -44.71 -49.58
C PRO A 9 8.97 -45.94 -49.18
N SER A 10 9.34 -46.06 -47.90
CA SER A 10 9.69 -47.30 -47.16
C SER A 10 10.56 -46.96 -45.93
N ASN A 11 10.66 -47.74 -44.85
CA ASN A 11 9.76 -48.63 -44.10
C ASN A 11 10.60 -49.21 -42.92
N ILE A 12 9.96 -49.46 -41.77
CA ILE A 12 10.12 -50.62 -40.86
C ILE A 12 11.43 -50.79 -40.05
N SER A 13 11.31 -50.88 -38.70
CA SER A 13 11.45 -52.11 -37.87
C SER A 13 11.77 -51.78 -36.39
N THR A 14 10.79 -51.87 -35.47
CA THR A 14 10.55 -52.93 -34.45
C THR A 14 11.58 -53.11 -33.32
N GLY A 15 11.08 -53.03 -32.08
CA GLY A 15 11.70 -53.60 -30.88
C GLY A 15 10.90 -53.34 -29.60
N MET A 16 9.85 -54.13 -29.35
CA MET A 16 9.18 -54.26 -28.04
C MET A 16 9.87 -55.41 -27.24
N THR A 17 10.06 -55.32 -25.92
CA THR A 17 9.28 -55.93 -24.82
C THR A 17 10.24 -56.15 -23.60
N PRO A 18 9.86 -56.77 -22.44
CA PRO A 18 9.52 -56.06 -21.20
C PRO A 18 10.24 -56.59 -19.93
N SER A 19 10.11 -55.92 -18.77
CA SER A 19 10.19 -56.54 -17.43
C SER A 19 9.66 -55.56 -16.39
N THR A 20 8.51 -55.77 -15.73
CA THR A 20 8.35 -56.47 -14.43
C THR A 20 9.45 -56.11 -13.42
N GLY A 21 9.19 -55.55 -12.23
CA GLY A 21 7.96 -55.28 -11.52
C GLY A 21 8.26 -54.79 -10.09
N LEU A 22 7.20 -54.76 -9.28
CA LEU A 22 7.19 -54.75 -7.81
C LEU A 22 7.57 -53.45 -7.08
N GLN A 23 6.53 -52.77 -6.57
CA GLN A 23 6.60 -52.08 -5.29
C GLN A 23 6.87 -53.10 -4.15
N PRO A 24 7.36 -52.64 -2.98
CA PRO A 24 6.41 -52.19 -1.95
C PRO A 24 6.85 -50.94 -1.18
N SER A 25 5.82 -50.30 -0.62
CA SER A 25 5.79 -49.46 0.59
C SER A 25 7.01 -49.51 1.52
N LEU A 26 7.39 -48.35 2.08
CA LEU A 26 7.64 -48.21 3.53
C LEU A 26 7.80 -46.71 3.92
N ARG A 27 7.03 -46.32 4.95
CA ARG A 27 7.24 -45.13 5.78
C ARG A 27 8.46 -45.34 6.66
N ILE A 28 9.31 -44.32 6.77
CA ILE A 28 10.35 -44.09 7.79
C ILE A 28 10.48 -42.56 7.85
N SER A 29 9.99 -41.79 8.83
CA SER A 29 10.16 -41.80 10.29
C SER A 29 11.61 -41.93 10.73
N ASP A 30 12.17 -40.78 11.12
CA ASP A 30 13.30 -40.61 12.05
C ASP A 30 14.70 -41.00 11.58
N MET A 31 15.54 -39.98 11.38
CA MET A 31 16.99 -40.08 11.56
C MET A 31 17.42 -39.23 12.76
N MET A 32 17.70 -39.97 13.85
CA MET A 32 18.82 -39.86 14.81
C MET A 32 19.11 -38.50 15.47
N GLY A 33 19.19 -38.34 16.80
CA GLY A 33 19.35 -39.32 17.88
C GLY A 33 20.72 -39.17 18.58
N CYS A 34 20.69 -39.22 19.92
CA CYS A 34 21.78 -39.31 20.92
C CYS A 34 22.26 -37.99 21.56
N GLN A 35 22.38 -37.81 22.87
CA GLN A 35 21.92 -38.52 24.09
C GLN A 35 22.14 -37.58 25.31
N PRO A 36 21.54 -37.86 26.49
CA PRO A 36 21.56 -36.98 27.66
C PRO A 36 22.61 -37.36 28.72
N VAL A 37 22.96 -36.42 29.62
CA VAL A 37 23.68 -36.71 30.87
C VAL A 37 22.92 -36.15 32.07
N ALA A 38 23.01 -36.90 33.16
CA ALA A 38 22.08 -37.01 34.26
C ALA A 38 22.26 -36.01 35.42
N ALA A 39 21.16 -35.88 36.16
CA ALA A 39 20.99 -35.85 37.62
C ALA A 39 22.06 -35.22 38.54
N GLY A 40 21.58 -34.29 39.37
CA GLY A 40 22.16 -33.94 40.67
C GLY A 40 21.13 -33.27 41.58
N ARG A 41 20.46 -34.05 42.44
CA ARG A 41 19.71 -33.57 43.62
C ARG A 41 20.70 -33.25 44.74
N PHE A 42 20.51 -32.16 45.47
CA PHE A 42 20.65 -32.13 46.94
C PHE A 42 19.88 -30.94 47.53
N THR A 43 19.68 -30.99 48.84
CA THR A 43 18.48 -30.63 49.60
C THR A 43 18.58 -29.33 50.41
N ARG A 44 17.43 -28.63 50.51
CA ARG A 44 16.77 -28.11 51.73
C ARG A 44 17.57 -27.22 52.72
N ALA A 45 17.11 -25.97 52.90
CA ALA A 45 16.64 -25.42 54.18
C ALA A 45 16.14 -23.96 54.04
N SER A 46 14.91 -23.69 54.48
CA SER A 46 14.40 -22.36 54.87
C SER A 46 14.92 -22.00 56.28
N PRO A 47 14.87 -20.72 56.72
CA PRO A 47 13.62 -20.22 57.34
C PRO A 47 13.31 -18.71 57.17
N THR A 48 11.99 -18.41 57.25
CA THR A 48 11.25 -17.23 57.81
C THR A 48 12.00 -15.89 58.04
N ALA A 49 11.50 -14.71 57.69
CA ALA A 49 10.28 -14.03 58.20
C ALA A 49 10.06 -12.65 57.49
N PRO A 50 8.94 -11.92 57.69
CA PRO A 50 8.31 -11.01 56.70
C PRO A 50 8.36 -9.51 57.06
N VAL A 51 8.28 -8.59 56.08
CA VAL A 51 7.93 -7.16 56.34
C VAL A 51 7.19 -6.47 55.17
N ARG A 52 6.00 -5.94 55.54
CA ARG A 52 5.19 -4.78 55.07
C ARG A 52 4.82 -4.58 53.58
N ARG A 53 3.50 -4.63 53.36
CA ARG A 53 2.77 -3.87 52.33
C ARG A 53 2.41 -2.47 52.86
N VAL A 54 2.58 -1.45 52.03
CA VAL A 54 2.04 -0.09 52.22
C VAL A 54 1.01 0.16 51.12
N PRO A 55 -0.25 0.48 51.42
CA PRO A 55 -1.21 0.95 50.42
C PRO A 55 -1.14 2.47 50.31
N MET A 56 -0.98 3.00 49.09
CA MET A 56 -1.24 4.43 48.83
C MET A 56 -2.72 4.64 48.53
N ASN A 57 -3.36 5.42 49.40
CA ASN A 57 -4.61 6.12 49.18
C ASN A 57 -4.43 7.23 48.13
N TYR A 58 -5.42 7.39 47.24
CA TYR A 58 -5.68 8.70 46.63
C TYR A 58 -7.12 9.12 46.94
N GLY A 59 -7.22 10.27 47.61
CA GLY A 59 -8.44 10.88 48.10
C GLY A 59 -9.24 11.60 47.01
N ARG A 60 -10.49 11.85 47.39
CA ARG A 60 -11.54 12.55 46.64
C ARG A 60 -11.51 14.07 46.89
N LEU A 61 -11.82 14.81 45.81
CA LEU A 61 -12.55 16.11 45.70
C LEU A 61 -11.80 17.42 46.05
N PRO A 62 -12.22 18.61 45.51
CA PRO A 62 -13.53 18.93 44.91
C PRO A 62 -13.53 19.65 43.54
N ALA A 63 -14.75 19.79 43.02
CA ALA A 63 -15.15 20.46 41.80
C ALA A 63 -14.99 21.99 41.87
N VAL A 64 -14.58 22.59 40.73
CA VAL A 64 -14.83 23.99 40.39
C VAL A 64 -15.28 24.05 38.94
N THR A 65 -16.46 24.64 38.75
CA THR A 65 -17.14 24.95 37.49
C THR A 65 -16.47 26.12 36.78
N LEU A 66 -16.25 26.00 35.46
CA LEU A 66 -16.15 27.16 34.56
C LEU A 66 -16.52 26.77 33.12
N ASN A 67 -17.26 27.68 32.51
CA ASN A 67 -18.10 27.54 31.32
C ASN A 67 -17.32 27.42 30.00
N GLY A 68 -17.92 26.66 29.07
CA GLY A 68 -18.16 27.09 27.69
C GLY A 68 -16.96 27.29 26.78
N ALA A 69 -16.48 26.22 26.16
CA ALA A 69 -15.77 26.29 24.87
C ALA A 69 -16.02 25.00 24.08
N LEU A 70 -16.25 25.17 22.77
CA LEU A 70 -16.59 24.12 21.81
C LEU A 70 -15.69 22.88 21.97
N ARG A 71 -16.33 21.72 22.17
CA ARG A 71 -15.65 20.43 22.10
C ARG A 71 -15.42 20.08 20.63
N SER A 72 -14.21 20.32 20.16
CA SER A 72 -13.65 19.60 19.02
C SER A 72 -13.50 18.13 19.42
N ASN A 73 -14.35 17.26 18.88
CA ASN A 73 -14.18 15.81 18.98
C ASN A 73 -13.01 15.39 18.08
N THR A 74 -11.79 15.50 18.61
CA THR A 74 -10.60 14.89 18.02
C THR A 74 -10.57 13.42 18.45
N ALA A 75 -11.43 12.60 17.86
CA ALA A 75 -11.35 11.15 17.99
C ALA A 75 -10.31 10.63 16.99
N CYS A 76 -9.22 10.09 17.53
CA CYS A 76 -8.12 9.46 16.81
C CYS A 76 -8.61 8.41 15.81
N TYR A 77 -8.36 8.62 14.52
CA TYR A 77 -8.44 7.60 13.47
C TYR A 77 -7.01 7.25 13.03
N SER A 78 -6.31 6.46 13.84
CA SER A 78 -5.09 5.76 13.45
C SER A 78 -5.36 4.26 13.53
N ALA A 79 -5.31 3.58 12.39
CA ALA A 79 -5.43 2.13 12.32
C ALA A 79 -4.10 1.44 12.68
N PHE A 80 -3.53 1.75 13.84
CA PHE A 80 -2.39 1.03 14.40
C PHE A 80 -2.44 1.09 15.94
N PRO A 81 -2.91 0.05 16.63
CA PRO A 81 -2.82 -0.02 18.08
C PRO A 81 -1.40 -0.46 18.47
N GLY A 82 -0.63 0.45 19.08
CA GLY A 82 0.53 0.10 19.90
C GLY A 82 1.90 0.48 19.34
N CYS A 83 2.43 1.61 19.83
CA CYS A 83 3.87 1.84 19.98
C CYS A 83 4.13 2.68 21.25
N PHE A 84 4.38 1.95 22.35
CA PHE A 84 5.08 2.25 23.61
C PHE A 84 5.11 3.67 24.23
N ASN A 85 4.55 3.73 25.45
CA ASN A 85 5.06 4.56 26.56
C ASN A 85 6.37 3.95 27.08
N THR A 86 7.49 4.65 26.93
CA THR A 86 8.62 4.53 27.87
C THR A 86 9.15 5.94 28.18
N PRO A 87 9.33 6.30 29.46
CA PRO A 87 9.88 7.59 29.83
C PRO A 87 11.41 7.56 29.64
N PRO A 88 12.04 8.66 29.16
CA PRO A 88 13.49 8.71 29.09
C PRO A 88 14.10 8.88 30.49
N SER A 89 15.10 8.06 30.79
CA SER A 89 16.00 8.21 31.95
C SER A 89 17.05 9.28 31.66
N PRO A 90 17.46 10.12 32.64
CA PRO A 90 18.36 11.23 32.42
C PRO A 90 19.83 10.78 32.46
N ARG A 91 20.62 11.16 31.44
CA ARG A 91 22.09 11.15 31.56
C ARG A 91 22.71 12.46 31.10
N ALA A 92 23.28 13.12 32.10
CA ALA A 92 24.60 13.72 32.18
C ALA A 92 25.13 14.53 30.98
N LEU A 93 25.14 15.85 31.21
CA LEU A 93 26.00 16.82 30.56
C LEU A 93 27.48 16.44 30.69
N SER A 94 28.21 16.43 29.58
CA SER A 94 29.63 16.74 29.60
C SER A 94 29.99 17.59 28.38
N SER A 95 30.75 18.64 28.69
CA SER A 95 31.28 19.67 27.82
C SER A 95 32.32 19.12 26.84
N PHE A 96 32.30 19.57 25.58
CA PHE A 96 33.55 19.74 24.82
C PHE A 96 33.48 20.93 23.85
N ARG A 97 34.61 21.65 23.80
CA ARG A 97 34.81 22.96 23.19
C ARG A 97 34.91 22.92 21.66
N SER A 98 34.43 24.04 21.10
CA SER A 98 34.69 24.68 19.80
C SER A 98 35.85 24.17 18.95
N HIS A 99 35.63 24.06 17.64
CA HIS A 99 36.55 24.56 16.60
C HIS A 99 35.77 25.27 15.48
N ARG A 100 36.42 26.28 14.90
CA ARG A 100 35.91 27.31 13.98
C ARG A 100 35.66 26.80 12.55
N ARG A 101 34.56 27.32 11.97
CA ARG A 101 34.44 28.04 10.67
C ARG A 101 34.77 27.28 9.38
N ILE A 102 33.72 26.99 8.59
CA ILE A 102 33.67 27.29 7.15
C ILE A 102 32.25 27.80 6.83
N THR A 103 32.16 29.02 6.35
CA THR A 103 30.97 29.62 5.73
C THR A 103 30.81 29.06 4.32
N ALA A 104 29.76 28.28 4.08
CA ALA A 104 29.29 27.93 2.74
C ALA A 104 27.85 28.44 2.61
N GLY A 105 27.58 29.13 1.49
CA GLY A 105 26.36 29.88 1.24
C GLY A 105 25.09 29.04 1.34
N SER A 106 24.05 29.67 1.89
CA SER A 106 22.68 29.17 1.85
C SER A 106 22.25 28.93 0.40
N PRO A 107 21.71 27.75 0.05
CA PRO A 107 20.98 27.61 -1.20
C PRO A 107 19.67 28.41 -1.09
N PRO A 108 19.17 28.99 -2.20
CA PRO A 108 17.90 29.70 -2.18
C PRO A 108 16.77 28.70 -1.91
N ALA A 109 16.09 28.88 -0.78
CA ALA A 109 14.78 28.33 -0.54
C ALA A 109 13.79 28.90 -1.58
N THR A 110 12.68 28.17 -1.78
CA THR A 110 11.52 28.45 -2.65
C THR A 110 11.65 28.14 -4.14
N ALA A 111 11.56 26.84 -4.47
CA ALA A 111 10.71 26.43 -5.59
C ALA A 111 9.26 26.71 -5.18
N ALA A 112 8.69 27.82 -5.65
CA ALA A 112 7.27 28.06 -5.57
C ALA A 112 6.56 26.95 -6.36
N ALA A 113 5.95 26.00 -5.66
CA ALA A 113 4.92 25.17 -6.25
C ALA A 113 3.86 26.17 -6.76
N GLN A 114 3.74 26.29 -8.08
CA GLN A 114 2.61 26.97 -8.69
C GLN A 114 1.38 26.17 -8.28
N GLY A 115 0.76 26.59 -7.18
CA GLY A 115 -0.52 26.05 -6.76
C GLY A 115 -1.45 26.26 -7.93
N LEU A 116 -2.04 25.18 -8.43
CA LEU A 116 -3.21 25.31 -9.28
C LEU A 116 -4.21 26.16 -8.49
N GLU A 117 -4.53 27.35 -9.00
CA GLU A 117 -5.54 28.22 -8.40
C GLU A 117 -6.92 27.65 -8.74
N TRP A 118 -7.35 26.65 -7.97
CA TRP A 118 -8.70 26.12 -8.02
C TRP A 118 -9.64 27.11 -7.32
N GLY A 119 -10.11 28.11 -8.08
CA GLY A 119 -11.14 29.11 -7.74
C GLY A 119 -11.28 29.53 -6.27
N ASN A 120 -10.67 30.65 -5.86
CA ASN A 120 -10.91 31.49 -4.67
C ASN A 120 -11.32 30.87 -3.30
N CYS A 121 -11.30 29.56 -3.13
CA CYS A 121 -11.64 28.87 -1.90
C CYS A 121 -10.36 28.61 -1.12
N GLU A 122 -9.95 29.59 -0.31
CA GLU A 122 -8.75 29.46 0.53
C GLU A 122 -8.79 28.25 1.48
N SER A 123 -9.97 27.69 1.77
CA SER A 123 -10.17 26.59 2.72
C SER A 123 -9.80 25.20 2.19
N LEU A 124 -9.65 25.00 0.87
CA LEU A 124 -9.20 23.73 0.29
C LEU A 124 -7.96 23.91 -0.58
N ARG A 125 -6.85 24.24 0.08
CA ARG A 125 -5.54 24.10 -0.56
C ARG A 125 -5.13 22.63 -0.52
N VAL A 126 -4.83 22.07 -1.69
CA VAL A 126 -4.25 20.73 -1.78
C VAL A 126 -2.86 20.77 -1.14
N ASP A 127 -2.59 19.79 -0.29
CA ASP A 127 -1.31 19.61 0.37
C ASP A 127 -0.19 19.46 -0.68
N ALA A 128 0.86 20.28 -0.55
CA ALA A 128 1.96 20.31 -1.51
C ALA A 128 2.68 18.95 -1.59
N GLN A 129 2.70 18.17 -0.50
CA GLN A 129 3.31 16.85 -0.49
C GLN A 129 2.49 15.84 -1.31
N LEU A 130 1.14 15.93 -1.27
CA LEU A 130 0.25 15.12 -2.11
C LEU A 130 0.42 15.47 -3.60
N LEU A 131 0.51 16.76 -3.93
CA LEU A 131 0.78 17.19 -5.30
C LEU A 131 2.16 16.72 -5.78
N ASN A 132 3.18 16.74 -4.91
CA ASN A 132 4.52 16.32 -5.28
C ASN A 132 4.58 14.81 -5.57
N ILE A 133 4.03 13.96 -4.69
CA ILE A 133 4.02 12.51 -4.96
C ILE A 133 3.21 12.19 -6.21
N ARG A 134 2.06 12.84 -6.40
CA ARG A 134 1.26 12.69 -7.61
C ARG A 134 2.07 13.02 -8.86
N ARG A 135 2.75 14.17 -8.86
CA ARG A 135 3.61 14.57 -9.99
C ARG A 135 4.70 13.53 -10.24
N VAL A 136 5.42 13.10 -9.21
CA VAL A 136 6.49 12.09 -9.34
C VAL A 136 5.96 10.80 -9.95
N VAL A 137 4.85 10.27 -9.44
CA VAL A 137 4.23 9.05 -9.96
C VAL A 137 3.80 9.23 -11.43
N LEU A 138 3.02 10.26 -11.73
CA LEU A 138 2.48 10.45 -13.08
C LEU A 138 3.59 10.74 -14.11
N ASP A 139 4.63 11.48 -13.73
CA ASP A 139 5.79 11.72 -14.60
C ASP A 139 6.58 10.43 -14.84
N SER A 140 6.75 9.59 -13.81
CA SER A 140 7.43 8.30 -13.94
C SER A 140 6.65 7.34 -14.85
N LEU A 141 5.33 7.27 -14.71
CA LEU A 141 4.47 6.45 -15.59
C LEU A 141 4.62 6.88 -17.06
N ARG A 142 4.51 8.19 -17.34
CA ARG A 142 4.63 8.73 -18.71
C ARG A 142 6.00 8.50 -19.33
N LYS A 143 7.06 8.45 -18.53
CA LYS A 143 8.43 8.20 -19.00
C LYS A 143 8.76 6.72 -19.13
N GLY A 144 8.21 5.89 -18.26
CA GLY A 144 8.55 4.47 -18.15
C GLY A 144 7.62 3.52 -18.91
N VAL A 145 6.50 3.99 -19.44
CA VAL A 145 5.55 3.19 -20.23
C VAL A 145 5.36 3.82 -21.60
N GLU A 146 5.91 3.19 -22.64
CA GLU A 146 5.98 3.75 -24.00
C GLU A 146 4.60 3.99 -24.63
N ASP A 147 3.66 3.06 -24.42
CA ASP A 147 2.32 3.07 -25.01
C ASP A 147 1.22 3.46 -24.00
N LEU A 148 1.58 4.24 -22.97
CA LEU A 148 0.66 4.72 -21.95
C LEU A 148 -0.45 5.59 -22.57
N LYS A 149 -1.71 5.23 -22.31
CA LYS A 149 -2.89 5.96 -22.74
C LYS A 149 -3.68 6.41 -21.53
N GLU A 150 -4.09 7.68 -21.49
CA GLU A 150 -5.08 8.17 -20.53
C GLU A 150 -6.46 7.78 -21.04
N GLU A 151 -7.20 7.04 -20.21
CA GLU A 151 -8.53 6.51 -20.52
C GLU A 151 -9.62 7.51 -20.12
N ASP A 152 -10.73 7.46 -20.83
CA ASP A 152 -11.90 8.25 -20.47
C ASP A 152 -12.47 7.79 -19.12
N ILE A 153 -12.73 8.76 -18.26
CA ILE A 153 -13.42 8.53 -17.01
C ILE A 153 -14.92 8.61 -17.27
N PRO A 154 -15.67 7.56 -16.94
CA PRO A 154 -17.12 7.54 -17.03
C PRO A 154 -17.75 8.67 -16.21
N GLU A 155 -18.76 9.32 -16.76
CA GLU A 155 -19.73 10.06 -15.96
C GLU A 155 -20.40 9.07 -14.98
N PRO A 156 -20.57 9.34 -13.67
CA PRO A 156 -20.45 10.60 -12.92
C PRO A 156 -19.12 10.78 -12.15
N PHE A 157 -18.09 10.00 -12.50
CA PHE A 157 -16.80 9.98 -11.79
C PHE A 157 -15.75 10.90 -12.42
N ARG A 158 -16.07 11.51 -13.57
CA ARG A 158 -15.31 12.61 -14.18
C ARG A 158 -15.48 13.87 -13.32
N VAL A 159 -15.11 13.80 -12.06
CA VAL A 159 -15.20 14.93 -11.14
C VAL A 159 -13.93 15.76 -11.35
N SER A 160 -14.12 16.98 -11.83
CA SER A 160 -13.16 18.08 -11.71
C SER A 160 -13.79 19.25 -10.93
N GLU A 161 -15.01 19.06 -10.42
CA GLU A 161 -15.84 20.13 -9.88
C GLU A 161 -16.36 19.84 -8.47
N TRP A 162 -16.44 20.93 -7.71
CA TRP A 162 -16.95 20.99 -6.35
C TRP A 162 -18.42 20.62 -6.35
N HIS A 163 -18.76 19.53 -5.65
CA HIS A 163 -20.15 19.32 -5.28
C HIS A 163 -20.36 19.99 -3.92
N GLU A 164 -21.00 21.16 -3.91
CA GLU A 164 -21.88 21.49 -2.79
C GLU A 164 -22.95 20.42 -2.84
N ALA A 165 -22.80 19.44 -1.96
CA ALA A 165 -23.43 18.15 -2.11
C ALA A 165 -24.94 18.30 -2.34
N GLU A 166 -25.50 17.31 -3.03
CA GLU A 166 -26.92 16.93 -2.94
C GLU A 166 -27.40 16.74 -1.48
N ALA A 167 -26.53 16.91 -0.46
CA ALA A 167 -26.79 16.83 0.96
C ALA A 167 -27.35 18.11 1.61
N GLY A 168 -27.67 19.15 0.82
CA GLY A 168 -28.38 20.33 1.30
C GLY A 168 -27.48 21.42 1.90
N GLU A 169 -28.12 22.48 2.39
CA GLU A 169 -27.47 23.65 2.97
C GLU A 169 -26.56 23.24 4.15
N GLY A 170 -25.25 23.50 4.05
CA GLY A 170 -24.26 23.15 5.08
C GLY A 170 -23.44 21.87 4.84
N ALA A 171 -23.55 21.25 3.67
CA ALA A 171 -22.73 20.10 3.30
C ALA A 171 -21.25 20.46 3.12
N THR A 172 -20.36 19.60 3.63
CA THR A 172 -18.91 19.70 3.48
C THR A 172 -18.54 19.58 2.00
N ARG A 173 -17.67 20.46 1.51
CA ARG A 173 -17.20 20.41 0.12
C ARG A 173 -16.30 19.20 -0.15
N LEU A 174 -16.52 18.55 -1.29
CA LEU A 174 -15.71 17.44 -1.80
C LEU A 174 -15.15 17.79 -3.17
N HIS A 175 -13.85 17.56 -3.34
CA HIS A 175 -13.17 17.55 -4.62
C HIS A 175 -12.51 16.19 -4.81
N VAL A 176 -12.77 15.54 -5.94
CA VAL A 176 -12.10 14.30 -6.34
C VAL A 176 -11.60 14.55 -7.75
N GLU A 177 -10.30 14.41 -8.00
CA GLU A 177 -9.75 14.34 -9.35
C GLU A 177 -9.28 12.91 -9.59
N CYS A 178 -9.88 12.24 -10.58
CA CYS A 178 -9.44 10.92 -11.01
C CYS A 178 -8.71 10.99 -12.34
N ARG A 179 -7.81 10.05 -12.55
CA ARG A 179 -7.18 9.73 -13.84
C ARG A 179 -7.00 8.24 -13.94
N VAL A 180 -7.26 7.68 -15.12
CA VAL A 180 -7.04 6.26 -15.37
C VAL A 180 -6.12 6.15 -16.57
N PHE A 181 -5.11 5.29 -16.48
CA PHE A 181 -4.25 4.98 -17.62
C PHE A 181 -4.34 3.50 -17.98
N SER A 182 -3.97 3.16 -19.20
CA SER A 182 -3.79 1.78 -19.67
C SER A 182 -2.56 1.67 -20.58
N SER A 183 -2.12 0.45 -20.84
CA SER A 183 -1.04 0.14 -21.80
C SER A 183 -1.13 -1.32 -22.27
N SER A 184 -0.16 -1.76 -23.07
CA SER A 184 0.03 -3.16 -23.42
C SER A 184 0.31 -4.06 -22.20
N VAL A 185 0.94 -3.54 -21.14
CA VAL A 185 1.31 -4.32 -19.94
C VAL A 185 0.33 -4.14 -18.79
N PHE A 186 -0.28 -2.96 -18.67
CA PHE A 186 -1.23 -2.62 -17.61
C PHE A 186 -2.66 -2.59 -18.16
N CYS A 187 -3.56 -3.38 -17.57
CA CYS A 187 -4.98 -3.30 -17.91
C CYS A 187 -5.59 -1.99 -17.40
N ARG A 188 -5.11 -1.50 -16.25
CA ARG A 188 -5.60 -0.27 -15.64
C ARG A 188 -4.59 0.33 -14.67
N ILE A 189 -4.51 1.65 -14.62
CA ILE A 189 -3.75 2.39 -13.61
C ILE A 189 -4.63 3.51 -13.08
N PRO A 190 -5.59 3.23 -12.18
CA PRO A 190 -6.40 4.27 -11.59
C PRO A 190 -5.57 5.10 -10.59
N SER A 191 -5.76 6.41 -10.62
CA SER A 191 -5.26 7.35 -9.62
C SER A 191 -6.37 8.30 -9.21
N ALA A 192 -6.40 8.67 -7.92
CA ALA A 192 -7.34 9.63 -7.38
C ALA A 192 -6.66 10.59 -6.42
N LEU A 193 -7.00 11.88 -6.55
CA LEU A 193 -6.73 12.91 -5.56
C LEU A 193 -8.07 13.29 -4.94
N ILE A 194 -8.26 12.98 -3.66
CA ILE A 194 -9.48 13.24 -2.91
C ILE A 194 -9.18 14.35 -1.91
N CYS A 195 -10.01 15.38 -1.86
CA CYS A 195 -9.92 16.50 -0.93
C CYS A 195 -11.31 16.77 -0.34
N VAL A 196 -11.41 16.73 0.98
CA VAL A 196 -12.64 16.98 1.72
C VAL A 196 -12.41 18.17 2.64
N GLU A 197 -13.36 19.11 2.62
CA GLU A 197 -13.35 20.25 3.54
C GLU A 197 -13.33 19.76 5.00
N GLY A 198 -12.65 20.53 5.87
CA GLY A 198 -12.27 20.04 7.20
C GLY A 198 -10.93 19.28 7.20
N GLY A 199 -10.28 19.16 6.04
CA GLY A 199 -8.83 18.95 5.94
C GLY A 199 -8.39 17.52 5.64
N PHE A 200 -9.29 16.59 5.35
CA PHE A 200 -8.90 15.25 4.86
C PHE A 200 -8.50 15.33 3.40
N GLN A 201 -7.33 14.84 3.04
CA GLN A 201 -6.91 14.71 1.66
C GLN A 201 -6.19 13.38 1.45
N ALA A 202 -6.30 12.79 0.26
CA ALA A 202 -5.61 11.58 -0.10
C ALA A 202 -5.19 11.60 -1.56
N PHE A 203 -3.97 11.16 -1.85
CA PHE A 203 -3.56 10.75 -3.19
C PHE A 203 -3.33 9.25 -3.17
N LEU A 204 -3.90 8.54 -4.14
CA LEU A 204 -3.79 7.09 -4.26
C LEU A 204 -3.63 6.69 -5.73
N VAL A 205 -2.82 5.67 -5.98
CA VAL A 205 -2.54 5.10 -7.30
C VAL A 205 -2.35 3.59 -7.18
N CYS A 206 -2.85 2.85 -8.15
CA CYS A 206 -2.66 1.41 -8.27
C CYS A 206 -2.32 1.10 -9.73
N ALA A 207 -1.26 0.34 -10.01
CA ALA A 207 -0.98 -0.16 -11.35
C ALA A 207 -1.36 -1.64 -11.42
N GLU A 208 -2.40 -1.94 -12.19
CA GLU A 208 -3.00 -3.26 -12.35
C GLU A 208 -2.43 -3.90 -13.64
N PRO A 209 -1.56 -4.92 -13.54
CA PRO A 209 -1.02 -5.60 -14.71
C PRO A 209 -2.08 -6.41 -15.42
N ARG A 210 -1.97 -6.59 -16.75
CA ARG A 210 -2.81 -7.58 -17.44
C ARG A 210 -2.52 -8.97 -16.86
N GLU A 211 -3.55 -9.80 -16.79
CA GLU A 211 -3.53 -11.15 -16.18
C GLU A 211 -2.56 -12.14 -16.88
N GLU A 212 -2.05 -11.77 -18.05
CA GLU A 212 -1.03 -12.52 -18.78
C GLU A 212 0.41 -12.22 -18.35
N PHE A 213 0.66 -11.16 -17.58
CA PHE A 213 1.99 -10.85 -17.06
C PHE A 213 2.07 -11.18 -15.57
N GLU A 214 3.06 -11.98 -15.18
CA GLU A 214 3.38 -12.23 -13.77
C GLU A 214 4.12 -11.02 -13.18
N LEU A 215 3.39 -9.92 -13.02
CA LEU A 215 3.88 -8.68 -12.42
C LEU A 215 3.16 -8.42 -11.10
N PRO A 216 3.85 -7.94 -10.06
CA PRO A 216 3.20 -7.53 -8.84
C PRO A 216 2.28 -6.31 -9.10
N ILE A 217 1.30 -6.11 -8.24
CA ILE A 217 0.49 -4.88 -8.26
C ILE A 217 1.26 -3.79 -7.53
N PHE A 218 1.59 -2.71 -8.23
CA PHE A 218 2.16 -1.54 -7.59
C PHE A 218 1.04 -0.69 -6.97
N GLY A 219 1.18 -0.33 -5.70
CA GLY A 219 0.26 0.57 -5.01
C GLY A 219 1.01 1.63 -4.23
N ALA A 220 0.56 2.88 -4.32
CA ALA A 220 1.06 3.96 -3.47
C ALA A 220 -0.08 4.87 -3.01
N GLU A 221 -0.03 5.28 -1.75
CA GLU A 221 -1.04 6.14 -1.12
C GLU A 221 -0.39 7.11 -0.14
N VAL A 222 -0.87 8.36 -0.12
CA VAL A 222 -0.55 9.34 0.92
C VAL A 222 -1.86 9.97 1.39
N VAL A 223 -2.08 9.97 2.71
CA VAL A 223 -3.25 10.56 3.35
C VAL A 223 -2.80 11.68 4.27
N SER A 224 -3.33 12.88 4.09
CA SER A 224 -3.14 14.01 5.00
C SER A 224 -4.42 14.43 5.71
N ARG A 225 -4.28 14.97 6.91
CA ARG A 225 -5.36 15.56 7.71
C ARG A 225 -4.88 16.88 8.31
N GLY A 226 -5.58 17.97 8.00
CA GLY A 226 -5.24 19.30 8.53
C GLY A 226 -3.85 19.78 8.11
N GLY A 227 -3.43 19.46 6.88
CA GLY A 227 -2.11 19.84 6.33
C GLY A 227 -0.93 19.04 6.87
N LYS A 228 -1.19 17.89 7.51
CA LYS A 228 -0.16 16.96 7.98
C LYS A 228 -0.40 15.59 7.37
N VAL A 229 0.63 15.00 6.77
CA VAL A 229 0.56 13.60 6.34
C VAL A 229 0.39 12.71 7.57
N THR A 230 -0.58 11.81 7.52
CA THR A 230 -0.90 10.86 8.59
C THR A 230 -0.47 9.45 8.22
N VAL A 231 -0.49 9.12 6.93
CA VAL A 231 -0.10 7.82 6.40
C VAL A 231 0.54 8.04 5.03
N ALA A 232 1.64 7.34 4.78
CA ALA A 232 2.24 7.15 3.47
C ALA A 232 2.53 5.65 3.30
N PHE A 233 2.02 5.06 2.22
CA PHE A 233 2.04 3.63 1.94
C PHE A 233 2.59 3.40 0.54
N MET A 234 3.47 2.42 0.38
CA MET A 234 3.85 1.90 -0.92
C MET A 234 4.13 0.41 -0.83
N ASP A 235 3.66 -0.34 -1.83
CA ASP A 235 3.98 -1.76 -1.99
C ASP A 235 4.04 -2.17 -3.46
N CYS A 236 4.81 -3.23 -3.72
CA CYS A 236 4.68 -4.06 -4.92
C CYS A 236 4.12 -5.41 -4.46
N SER A 237 2.80 -5.55 -4.47
CA SER A 237 2.13 -6.72 -3.90
C SER A 237 2.25 -7.94 -4.84
N PRO A 238 2.82 -9.07 -4.39
CA PRO A 238 3.01 -10.24 -5.24
C PRO A 238 1.68 -10.91 -5.59
N VAL A 239 1.59 -11.41 -6.82
CA VAL A 239 0.39 -12.11 -7.34
C VAL A 239 0.67 -13.57 -7.71
N ASN A 240 1.93 -14.01 -7.60
CA ASN A 240 2.31 -15.40 -7.86
C ASN A 240 1.98 -16.32 -6.68
N GLU A 241 1.95 -17.62 -6.96
CA GLU A 241 1.61 -18.65 -5.96
C GLU A 241 2.59 -18.70 -4.79
N ALA A 242 3.85 -18.33 -5.03
CA ALA A 242 4.88 -18.26 -4.01
C ALA A 242 4.70 -17.06 -3.05
N HIS A 243 3.79 -16.13 -3.38
CA HIS A 243 3.57 -14.88 -2.64
C HIS A 243 4.89 -14.14 -2.39
N SER A 244 5.71 -14.03 -3.42
CA SER A 244 7.04 -13.43 -3.35
C SER A 244 7.32 -12.54 -4.55
N LEU A 245 8.08 -11.47 -4.32
CA LEU A 245 8.55 -10.60 -5.39
C LEU A 245 9.69 -11.29 -6.17
N PRO A 246 9.87 -10.95 -7.47
CA PRO A 246 11.10 -11.28 -8.17
C PRO A 246 12.32 -10.79 -7.38
N ASP A 247 13.33 -11.65 -7.23
CA ASP A 247 14.48 -11.40 -6.35
C ASP A 247 15.18 -10.07 -6.66
N GLU A 248 15.33 -9.73 -7.95
CA GLU A 248 15.95 -8.48 -8.39
C GLU A 248 15.17 -7.25 -7.91
N LEU A 249 13.85 -7.23 -8.15
CA LEU A 249 12.98 -6.14 -7.69
C LEU A 249 13.02 -6.04 -6.16
N LYS A 250 12.95 -7.18 -5.45
CA LYS A 250 13.00 -7.20 -3.99
C LYS A 250 14.30 -6.58 -3.45
N GLN A 251 15.45 -6.94 -4.03
CA GLN A 251 16.75 -6.43 -3.62
C GLN A 251 16.85 -4.91 -3.88
N GLN A 252 16.38 -4.45 -5.03
CA GLN A 252 16.32 -3.04 -5.38
C GLN A 252 15.44 -2.24 -4.38
N LEU A 253 14.25 -2.73 -4.08
CA LEU A 253 13.35 -2.09 -3.10
C LEU A 253 14.00 -1.99 -1.72
N LEU A 254 14.64 -3.06 -1.24
CA LEU A 254 15.37 -3.04 0.05
C LEU A 254 16.55 -2.08 0.04
N GLN A 255 17.27 -1.99 -1.08
CA GLN A 255 18.37 -1.03 -1.25
C GLN A 255 17.84 0.41 -1.17
N HIS A 256 16.76 0.73 -1.87
CA HIS A 256 16.13 2.04 -1.83
C HIS A 256 15.57 2.37 -0.45
N GLN A 257 14.97 1.40 0.25
CA GLN A 257 14.55 1.57 1.64
C GLN A 257 15.71 1.99 2.54
N SER A 258 16.85 1.29 2.44
CA SER A 258 18.04 1.65 3.21
C SER A 258 18.60 3.03 2.84
N GLN A 259 18.55 3.42 1.57
CA GLN A 259 19.04 4.73 1.09
C GLN A 259 18.18 5.89 1.62
N HIS A 260 16.86 5.69 1.67
CA HIS A 260 15.88 6.69 2.08
C HIS A 260 15.53 6.60 3.58
N GLY A 261 16.22 5.76 4.36
CA GLY A 261 15.98 5.61 5.79
C GLY A 261 14.58 5.07 6.12
N LEU A 262 14.03 4.22 5.24
CA LEU A 262 12.73 3.58 5.40
C LEU A 262 12.91 2.12 5.81
N GLU A 263 11.91 1.58 6.49
CA GLU A 263 11.87 0.18 6.90
C GLU A 263 10.58 -0.46 6.39
N SER A 264 10.67 -1.75 6.06
CA SER A 264 9.49 -2.54 5.73
C SER A 264 8.57 -2.64 6.95
N MET A 265 7.26 -2.58 6.71
CA MET A 265 6.25 -2.79 7.73
C MET A 265 6.40 -4.22 8.29
N PRO A 266 6.63 -4.38 9.60
CA PRO A 266 6.73 -5.70 10.19
C PRO A 266 5.41 -6.46 9.98
N ILE A 267 5.47 -7.71 9.50
CA ILE A 267 4.29 -8.56 9.27
C ILE A 267 3.34 -8.59 10.48
N ARG A 268 3.88 -8.57 11.70
CA ARG A 268 3.10 -8.53 12.96
C ARG A 268 2.24 -7.27 13.13
N LYS A 269 2.55 -6.19 12.43
CA LYS A 269 1.81 -4.93 12.43
C LYS A 269 0.84 -4.82 11.24
N THR A 270 1.00 -5.67 10.23
CA THR A 270 0.06 -5.79 9.11
C THR A 270 -1.22 -6.48 9.58
N PRO A 271 -2.42 -5.91 9.33
CA PRO A 271 -3.66 -6.61 9.65
C PRO A 271 -3.71 -7.96 8.92
N GLN A 272 -4.30 -8.97 9.57
CA GLN A 272 -4.22 -10.37 9.13
C GLN A 272 -4.69 -10.53 7.69
N GLU A 273 -5.76 -9.83 7.30
CA GLU A 273 -6.30 -9.89 5.95
C GLU A 273 -5.33 -9.37 4.86
N PHE A 274 -4.39 -8.48 5.20
CA PHE A 274 -3.42 -7.93 4.25
C PHE A 274 -2.09 -8.69 4.24
N GLN A 275 -1.82 -9.55 5.22
CA GLN A 275 -0.59 -10.36 5.26
C GLN A 275 -0.51 -11.33 4.07
N GLU A 276 -1.66 -11.66 3.48
CA GLU A 276 -1.77 -12.58 2.34
C GLU A 276 -1.74 -11.88 0.98
N VAL A 277 -1.53 -10.57 0.93
CA VAL A 277 -1.41 -9.81 -0.32
C VAL A 277 -0.26 -8.83 -0.35
N PHE A 278 0.12 -8.23 0.78
CA PHE A 278 1.25 -7.31 0.83
C PHE A 278 2.58 -8.05 0.80
N SER A 279 3.55 -7.47 0.12
CA SER A 279 4.90 -8.00 0.13
C SER A 279 5.55 -7.85 1.51
N ASP A 280 6.59 -8.65 1.76
CA ASP A 280 7.41 -8.52 2.96
C ASP A 280 8.29 -7.26 2.98
N VAL A 281 8.31 -6.51 1.87
CA VAL A 281 9.02 -5.23 1.73
C VAL A 281 8.06 -4.03 1.65
N CYS A 282 6.77 -4.21 1.91
CA CYS A 282 5.79 -3.13 1.96
C CYS A 282 6.23 -2.03 2.95
N VAL A 283 6.12 -0.75 2.57
CA VAL A 283 6.50 0.38 3.42
C VAL A 283 5.26 1.13 3.88
N VAL A 284 5.17 1.37 5.20
CA VAL A 284 4.15 2.25 5.80
C VAL A 284 4.82 3.24 6.74
N LYS A 285 4.81 4.51 6.36
CA LYS A 285 5.30 5.64 7.17
C LYS A 285 4.10 6.39 7.78
N MET A 286 4.15 6.59 9.10
CA MET A 286 3.22 7.45 9.84
C MET A 286 3.99 8.63 10.42
N PRO A 287 4.22 9.69 9.63
CA PRO A 287 5.09 10.79 10.05
C PRO A 287 4.45 11.56 11.21
N LYS A 288 5.26 11.87 12.24
CA LYS A 288 4.86 12.69 13.39
C LYS A 288 5.33 14.12 13.19
N ASP A 289 4.83 14.77 12.15
CA ASP A 289 5.23 16.13 11.69
C ASP A 289 6.54 16.18 10.88
N GLU A 290 7.04 15.03 10.43
CA GLU A 290 8.20 14.94 9.55
C GLU A 290 7.82 15.11 8.07
N SER A 291 8.75 15.63 7.26
CA SER A 291 8.60 15.63 5.81
C SER A 291 8.53 14.19 5.28
N ILE A 292 7.78 14.00 4.19
CA ILE A 292 7.74 12.72 3.46
C ILE A 292 8.62 12.72 2.21
N GLU A 293 9.54 13.68 2.06
CA GLU A 293 10.43 13.77 0.88
C GLU A 293 11.23 12.49 0.61
N ASP A 294 11.77 11.85 1.64
CA ASP A 294 12.47 10.55 1.49
C ASP A 294 11.53 9.46 0.98
N PHE A 295 10.27 9.47 1.44
CA PHE A 295 9.25 8.54 0.98
C PHE A 295 8.85 8.82 -0.47
N VAL A 296 8.69 10.08 -0.86
CA VAL A 296 8.36 10.45 -2.25
C VAL A 296 9.52 10.07 -3.19
N SER A 297 10.76 10.26 -2.76
CA SER A 297 11.95 9.85 -3.51
C SER A 297 12.02 8.33 -3.65
N TYR A 298 11.78 7.60 -2.55
CA TYR A 298 11.66 6.14 -2.56
C TYR A 298 10.59 5.64 -3.53
N VAL A 299 9.38 6.24 -3.53
CA VAL A 299 8.31 5.87 -4.48
C VAL A 299 8.75 6.09 -5.92
N GLY A 300 9.47 7.18 -6.21
CA GLY A 300 10.02 7.46 -7.54
C GLY A 300 11.02 6.39 -8.01
N ASP A 301 11.98 6.03 -7.16
CA ASP A 301 12.99 5.01 -7.44
C ASP A 301 12.35 3.62 -7.60
N ALA A 302 11.51 3.24 -6.65
CA ALA A 302 10.81 1.95 -6.65
C ALA A 302 9.89 1.79 -7.88
N LEU A 303 9.18 2.85 -8.28
CA LEU A 303 8.36 2.84 -9.48
C LEU A 303 9.22 2.70 -10.75
N LYS A 304 10.41 3.32 -10.80
CA LYS A 304 11.33 3.18 -11.93
C LYS A 304 11.76 1.72 -12.13
N ASP A 305 12.14 1.04 -11.05
CA ASP A 305 12.54 -0.38 -11.12
C ASP A 305 11.36 -1.28 -11.47
N TYR A 306 10.18 -1.00 -10.90
CA TYR A 306 8.95 -1.69 -11.26
C TYR A 306 8.62 -1.56 -12.76
N LEU A 307 8.75 -0.36 -13.33
CA LEU A 307 8.51 -0.12 -14.76
C LEU A 307 9.59 -0.77 -15.64
N SER A 308 10.84 -0.83 -15.18
CA SER A 308 11.90 -1.58 -15.85
C SER A 308 11.56 -3.07 -15.93
N LEU A 309 11.11 -3.66 -14.80
CA LEU A 309 10.60 -5.04 -14.77
C LEU A 309 9.41 -5.22 -15.74
N ALA A 310 8.43 -4.32 -15.70
CA ALA A 310 7.26 -4.38 -16.56
C ALA A 310 7.61 -4.33 -18.05
N SER A 311 8.60 -3.53 -18.45
CA SER A 311 9.04 -3.39 -19.85
C SER A 311 9.66 -4.67 -20.44
N THR A 312 10.13 -5.58 -19.59
CA THR A 312 10.77 -6.85 -19.99
C THR A 312 9.90 -8.07 -19.69
N ALA A 313 8.71 -7.87 -19.13
CA ALA A 313 7.81 -8.95 -18.75
C ALA A 313 7.29 -9.70 -19.99
N ALA A 314 7.35 -11.02 -19.94
CA ALA A 314 6.81 -11.89 -20.97
C ALA A 314 5.46 -12.46 -20.55
N PRO A 315 4.50 -12.63 -21.49
CA PRO A 315 3.24 -13.28 -21.18
C PRO A 315 3.44 -14.73 -20.72
N VAL A 316 2.70 -15.14 -19.69
CA VAL A 316 2.68 -16.53 -19.22
C VAL A 316 1.96 -17.42 -20.24
N LYS A 317 2.52 -18.60 -20.52
CA LYS A 317 2.02 -19.50 -21.58
C LYS A 317 0.79 -20.30 -21.16
N SER A 318 0.65 -20.58 -19.86
CA SER A 318 -0.41 -21.45 -19.33
C SER A 318 -1.69 -20.67 -19.05
N SER A 319 -2.83 -21.19 -19.48
CA SER A 319 -4.14 -20.64 -19.09
C SER A 319 -4.37 -20.73 -17.59
N ALA A 320 -3.91 -21.81 -16.94
CA ALA A 320 -4.03 -21.98 -15.49
C ALA A 320 -3.20 -20.94 -14.73
N ALA A 321 -2.01 -20.58 -15.24
CA ALA A 321 -1.21 -19.51 -14.65
C ALA A 321 -1.93 -18.16 -14.76
N ARG A 322 -2.51 -17.83 -15.93
CA ARG A 322 -3.32 -16.60 -16.10
C ARG A 322 -4.50 -16.54 -15.14
N GLU A 323 -5.22 -17.64 -14.97
CA GLU A 323 -6.36 -17.72 -14.05
C GLU A 323 -5.93 -17.54 -12.57
N SER A 324 -4.78 -18.10 -12.20
CA SER A 324 -4.17 -17.93 -10.87
C SER A 324 -3.80 -16.46 -10.61
N LEU A 325 -3.12 -15.81 -11.57
CA LEU A 325 -2.79 -14.38 -11.51
C LEU A 325 -4.05 -13.52 -11.40
N ALA A 326 -5.05 -13.79 -12.24
CA ALA A 326 -6.34 -13.10 -12.21
C ALA A 326 -7.04 -13.23 -10.85
N ALA A 327 -6.99 -14.41 -10.23
CA ALA A 327 -7.58 -14.65 -8.91
C ALA A 327 -6.84 -13.87 -7.80
N ALA A 328 -5.51 -13.84 -7.84
CA ALA A 328 -4.69 -13.07 -6.90
C ALA A 328 -4.93 -11.57 -7.04
N GLN A 329 -4.99 -11.05 -8.27
CA GLN A 329 -5.31 -9.65 -8.53
C GLN A 329 -6.71 -9.28 -8.01
N ARG A 330 -7.74 -10.10 -8.31
CA ARG A 330 -9.09 -9.88 -7.76
C ARG A 330 -9.12 -9.89 -6.23
N LYS A 331 -8.35 -10.76 -5.59
CA LYS A 331 -8.24 -10.79 -4.12
C LYS A 331 -7.68 -9.47 -3.59
N TYR A 332 -6.59 -8.97 -4.18
CA TYR A 332 -6.02 -7.67 -3.83
C TYR A 332 -7.05 -6.53 -3.97
N MET A 333 -7.74 -6.44 -5.11
CA MET A 333 -8.72 -5.38 -5.36
C MET A 333 -9.90 -5.41 -4.39
N ASN A 334 -10.41 -6.61 -4.05
CA ASN A 334 -11.47 -6.75 -3.06
C ASN A 334 -11.05 -6.33 -1.65
N LEU A 335 -9.79 -6.61 -1.26
CA LEU A 335 -9.25 -6.13 0.01
C LEU A 335 -9.07 -4.61 0.02
N GLY A 336 -8.63 -4.02 -1.10
CA GLY A 336 -8.57 -2.58 -1.29
C GLY A 336 -9.94 -1.90 -1.13
N LEU A 337 -10.97 -2.45 -1.79
CA LEU A 337 -12.35 -1.99 -1.62
C LEU A 337 -12.81 -2.09 -0.17
N SER A 338 -12.63 -3.26 0.48
CA SER A 338 -13.04 -3.46 1.87
C SER A 338 -12.33 -2.49 2.83
N ASN A 339 -11.06 -2.15 2.57
CA ASN A 339 -10.35 -1.12 3.32
C ASN A 339 -10.98 0.26 3.12
N ALA A 340 -11.23 0.64 1.87
CA ALA A 340 -11.83 1.92 1.53
C ALA A 340 -13.23 2.08 2.14
N GLU A 341 -14.03 1.01 2.17
CA GLU A 341 -15.32 0.97 2.85
C GLU A 341 -15.21 1.27 4.36
N LYS A 342 -14.15 0.80 5.01
CA LYS A 342 -13.92 1.02 6.44
C LYS A 342 -13.32 2.40 6.74
N LYS A 343 -12.54 2.98 5.83
CA LYS A 343 -11.68 4.15 6.09
C LYS A 343 -12.07 5.42 5.35
N VAL A 344 -12.47 5.29 4.09
CA VAL A 344 -12.77 6.41 3.19
C VAL A 344 -14.26 6.74 3.24
N VAL A 345 -15.15 5.74 3.24
CA VAL A 345 -16.60 5.95 3.27
C VAL A 345 -17.06 6.82 4.44
N PRO A 346 -16.60 6.64 5.70
CA PRO A 346 -17.03 7.51 6.80
C PRO A 346 -16.71 8.99 6.58
N VAL A 347 -15.61 9.29 5.86
CA VAL A 347 -15.22 10.66 5.52
C VAL A 347 -16.06 11.16 4.35
N MET A 348 -16.18 10.38 3.27
CA MET A 348 -16.93 10.77 2.08
C MET A 348 -18.44 10.91 2.32
N ARG A 349 -19.01 10.19 3.30
CA ARG A 349 -20.42 10.34 3.69
C ARG A 349 -20.77 11.71 4.26
N THR A 350 -19.78 12.52 4.64
CA THR A 350 -20.01 13.91 5.08
C THR A 350 -20.27 14.88 3.92
N CYS A 351 -20.00 14.44 2.68
CA CYS A 351 -20.01 15.28 1.49
C CYS A 351 -20.63 14.61 0.24
N ALA A 352 -20.97 13.32 0.29
CA ALA A 352 -21.60 12.58 -0.79
C ALA A 352 -22.56 11.51 -0.23
N SER A 353 -23.57 11.14 -1.02
CA SER A 353 -24.47 10.05 -0.62
C SER A 353 -23.72 8.72 -0.47
N PRO A 354 -24.19 7.80 0.39
CA PRO A 354 -23.63 6.46 0.51
C PRO A 354 -23.56 5.74 -0.84
N GLU A 355 -24.60 5.86 -1.66
CA GLU A 355 -24.72 5.21 -2.97
C GLU A 355 -23.70 5.75 -3.96
N ARG A 356 -23.50 7.07 -4.00
CA ARG A 356 -22.47 7.70 -4.84
C ARG A 356 -21.06 7.29 -4.40
N THR A 357 -20.82 7.27 -3.09
CA THR A 357 -19.54 6.86 -2.52
C THR A 357 -19.22 5.40 -2.85
N GLU A 358 -20.20 4.51 -2.67
CA GLU A 358 -20.05 3.09 -2.97
C GLU A 358 -19.82 2.85 -4.47
N ARG A 359 -20.60 3.49 -5.34
CA ARG A 359 -20.40 3.43 -6.80
C ARG A 359 -18.98 3.89 -7.19
N PHE A 360 -18.51 4.98 -6.60
CA PHE A 360 -17.14 5.47 -6.83
C PHE A 360 -16.09 4.45 -6.41
N LEU A 361 -16.19 3.89 -5.19
CA LEU A 361 -15.20 2.93 -4.71
C LEU A 361 -15.22 1.61 -5.50
N LYS A 362 -16.39 1.12 -5.89
CA LYS A 362 -16.52 -0.07 -6.75
C LYS A 362 -15.94 0.17 -8.13
N TRP A 363 -16.14 1.35 -8.72
CA TRP A 363 -15.48 1.73 -9.96
C TRP A 363 -13.97 1.84 -9.79
N PHE A 364 -13.50 2.49 -8.71
CA PHE A 364 -12.08 2.72 -8.45
C PHE A 364 -11.31 1.42 -8.14
N TRP A 365 -11.91 0.44 -7.48
CA TRP A 365 -11.20 -0.80 -7.12
C TRP A 365 -11.52 -1.97 -8.04
N LEU A 366 -12.75 -2.10 -8.51
CA LEU A 366 -13.19 -3.30 -9.23
C LEU A 366 -13.49 -3.04 -10.71
N ASN A 367 -13.34 -1.81 -11.19
CA ASN A 367 -13.80 -1.39 -12.52
C ASN A 367 -15.26 -1.75 -12.79
N GLN A 368 -16.09 -1.82 -11.73
CA GLN A 368 -17.49 -2.17 -11.84
C GLN A 368 -18.33 -0.93 -12.05
N PHE A 369 -19.01 -0.88 -13.19
CA PHE A 369 -20.14 0.01 -13.40
C PHE A 369 -21.36 -0.61 -12.74
N GLY A 370 -22.05 0.18 -11.91
CA GLY A 370 -23.42 -0.16 -11.58
C GLY A 370 -24.18 -0.26 -12.90
N SER A 371 -24.66 -1.45 -13.26
CA SER A 371 -25.59 -1.64 -14.36
C SER A 371 -26.94 -1.07 -13.94
N GLU A 372 -27.01 0.24 -13.72
CA GLU A 372 -28.28 0.92 -13.74
C GLU A 372 -28.70 0.88 -15.21
N LYS A 373 -29.51 -0.12 -15.54
CA LYS A 373 -30.54 0.11 -16.54
C LYS A 373 -31.23 1.38 -16.08
N GLU A 374 -30.92 2.50 -16.71
CA GLU A 374 -31.78 3.67 -16.67
C GLU A 374 -33.17 3.14 -16.99
N GLY A 375 -34.00 3.03 -15.94
CA GLY A 375 -35.42 2.86 -16.13
C GLY A 375 -35.85 4.11 -16.87
N GLU A 376 -35.96 4.00 -18.18
CA GLU A 376 -36.83 4.81 -19.01
C GLU A 376 -38.15 4.94 -18.25
N THR A 377 -38.27 6.00 -17.48
CA THR A 377 -39.55 6.47 -16.99
C THR A 377 -40.06 7.33 -18.15
N GLN A 378 -40.67 6.64 -19.13
CA GLN A 378 -41.52 7.26 -20.15
C GLN A 378 -42.88 7.62 -19.55
#